data_AF-A0A2E8DYT5-F1
#
_entry.id   AF-A0A2E8DYT5-F1
#
_cell.length_a   1.000
_cell.length_b   1.000
_cell.length_c   1.000
_cell.angle_alpha   90.00
_cell.angle_beta   90.00
_cell.angle_gamma   90.00
#
_symmetry.space_group_name_H-M   'P 1'
#
loop_
_entity.id
_entity.type
_entity.pdbx_description
1 polymer ?
#
loop_
_entity_poly.entity_id
_entity_poly.type
_entity_poly.pdbx_seq_one_letter_code
_entity_poly.pdbx_strand_id
1 'polypeptide(L)'
;MHIGLCEGRHEIKQNNGEALDGFIFSQVENPMDFLNHFAVASAFFAKIKECTLYVTGLTTLLTATLLAAEKAGVESLILMHYDRESGNYVPQDVSPLL
;
A
#
# COMPACT_ATOMS: atom_id res chain seq x y z
N MET A 1 -9.58 1.10 -6.29
CA MET A 1 -9.67 0.94 -4.82
C MET A 1 -8.49 1.68 -4.20
N HIS A 2 -8.75 2.61 -3.29
CA HIS A 2 -7.77 3.47 -2.63
C HIS A 2 -7.44 2.92 -1.24
N ILE A 3 -6.24 2.38 -1.07
CA ILE A 3 -5.87 1.58 0.09
C ILE A 3 -4.64 2.15 0.74
N GLY A 4 -4.62 2.28 2.06
CA GLY A 4 -3.39 2.62 2.77
C GLY A 4 -2.53 1.39 2.99
N LEU A 5 -1.21 1.55 2.91
CA LEU A 5 -0.30 0.46 3.22
C LEU A 5 -0.49 0.03 4.69
N CYS A 6 -0.21 0.93 5.62
CA CYS A 6 -0.38 0.71 7.05
C CYS A 6 -1.25 1.80 7.65
N GLU A 7 -2.20 1.43 8.49
CA GLU A 7 -2.97 2.39 9.27
C GLU A 7 -2.00 3.18 10.16
N GLY A 8 -2.08 4.50 10.05
CA GLY A 8 -1.20 5.43 10.74
C GLY A 8 -1.87 6.01 11.98
N ARG A 9 -1.08 6.71 12.80
CA ARG A 9 -1.61 7.56 13.89
C ARG A 9 -2.23 8.87 13.39
N HIS A 10 -2.21 9.12 12.09
CA HIS A 10 -2.72 10.33 11.45
C HIS A 10 -3.63 9.90 10.32
N GLU A 11 -4.65 10.71 10.06
CA GLU A 11 -5.62 10.43 9.00
C GLU A 11 -4.95 10.50 7.63
N ILE A 12 -5.17 9.47 6.81
CA ILE A 12 -4.72 9.42 5.44
C ILE A 12 -5.95 9.55 4.56
N LYS A 13 -5.95 10.56 3.71
CA LYS A 13 -7.03 10.89 2.78
C LYS A 13 -6.49 10.98 1.36
N GLN A 14 -7.39 10.77 0.42
CA GLN A 14 -7.13 11.07 -0.99
C GLN A 14 -6.95 12.58 -1.19
N ASN A 15 -6.34 12.99 -2.32
CA ASN A 15 -6.11 14.41 -2.63
C ASN A 15 -7.41 15.23 -2.76
N ASN A 16 -8.54 14.57 -3.03
CA ASN A 16 -9.87 15.19 -3.06
C ASN A 16 -10.53 15.31 -1.66
N GLY A 17 -9.86 14.86 -0.60
CA GLY A 17 -10.36 14.89 0.78
C GLY A 17 -11.17 13.66 1.21
N GLU A 18 -11.44 12.70 0.31
CA GLU A 18 -12.17 11.48 0.63
C GLU A 18 -11.34 10.50 1.46
N ALA A 19 -12.02 9.67 2.26
CA ALA A 19 -11.39 8.59 3.01
C ALA A 19 -10.86 7.50 2.08
N LEU A 20 -9.92 6.69 2.60
CA LEU A 20 -9.49 5.47 1.94
C LEU A 20 -10.50 4.34 2.17
N ASP A 21 -10.51 3.35 1.28
CA ASP A 21 -11.37 2.16 1.35
C ASP A 21 -10.93 1.19 2.46
N GLY A 22 -9.68 1.31 2.92
CA GLY A 22 -9.12 0.48 3.99
C GLY A 22 -7.60 0.49 4.02
N PHE A 23 -7.02 -0.44 4.78
CA PHE A 23 -5.58 -0.61 4.94
C PHE A 23 -5.17 -2.08 4.79
N ILE A 24 -3.98 -2.35 4.25
CA ILE A 24 -3.42 -3.72 4.20
C ILE A 24 -3.01 -4.15 5.62
N PHE A 25 -2.37 -3.25 6.36
CA PHE A 25 -1.90 -3.49 7.73
C PHE A 25 -2.60 -2.54 8.71
N SER A 26 -3.28 -3.04 9.73
CA SER A 26 -3.89 -2.20 10.78
C SER A 26 -2.91 -1.86 11.92
N GLN A 27 -2.08 -2.84 12.32
CA GLN A 27 -1.04 -2.66 13.32
C GLN A 27 0.15 -3.55 12.97
N VAL A 28 1.35 -3.04 13.22
CA VAL A 28 2.60 -3.79 13.06
C VAL A 28 3.35 -3.84 14.38
N GLU A 29 3.40 -5.03 14.99
CA GLU A 29 4.15 -5.26 16.23
C GLU A 29 5.65 -5.39 15.97
N ASN A 30 6.04 -6.20 14.97
CA ASN A 30 7.43 -6.39 14.57
C ASN A 30 7.64 -5.95 13.11
N PRO A 31 8.24 -4.77 12.87
CA PRO A 31 8.55 -4.29 11.53
C PRO A 31 9.44 -5.23 10.70
N MET A 32 10.20 -6.11 11.35
CA MET A 32 11.15 -7.04 10.72
C MET A 32 10.56 -8.43 10.44
N ASP A 33 9.25 -8.63 10.67
CA ASP A 33 8.56 -9.89 10.36
C ASP A 33 8.18 -9.97 8.87
N PHE A 34 9.20 -10.05 8.01
CA PHE A 34 9.04 -10.03 6.55
C PHE A 34 8.11 -11.12 6.03
N LEU A 35 8.14 -12.31 6.64
CA LEU A 35 7.32 -13.45 6.22
C LEU A 35 5.85 -13.20 6.54
N ASN A 36 5.54 -12.70 7.74
CA ASN A 36 4.18 -12.33 8.07
C ASN A 36 3.66 -11.20 7.18
N HIS A 37 4.48 -10.16 6.92
CA HIS A 37 4.07 -9.05 6.06
C HIS A 37 3.71 -9.52 4.65
N PHE A 38 4.52 -10.43 4.11
CA PHE A 38 4.26 -11.03 2.80
C PHE A 38 2.96 -11.85 2.82
N ALA A 39 2.71 -12.63 3.88
CA ALA A 39 1.50 -13.45 4.00
C ALA A 39 0.22 -12.58 4.07
N VAL A 40 0.26 -11.50 4.86
CA VAL A 40 -0.86 -10.54 4.97
C VAL A 40 -1.13 -9.86 3.64
N ALA A 41 -0.10 -9.31 2.97
CA ALA A 41 -0.25 -8.69 1.67
C ALA A 41 -0.73 -9.70 0.59
N SER A 42 -0.26 -10.94 0.64
CA SER A 42 -0.73 -12.00 -0.28
C SER A 42 -2.22 -12.30 -0.08
N ALA A 43 -2.67 -12.38 1.17
CA ALA A 43 -4.08 -12.59 1.47
C ALA A 43 -4.97 -11.43 0.99
N PHE A 44 -4.44 -10.21 1.00
CA PHE A 44 -5.09 -9.04 0.44
C PHE A 44 -5.24 -9.14 -1.08
N PHE A 45 -4.14 -9.37 -1.81
CA PHE A 45 -4.14 -9.47 -3.27
C PHE A 45 -4.76 -10.77 -3.83
N ALA A 46 -5.03 -11.76 -3.00
CA ALA A 46 -5.82 -12.93 -3.42
C ALA A 46 -7.25 -12.57 -3.87
N LYS A 47 -7.75 -11.39 -3.49
CA LYS A 47 -9.14 -10.95 -3.74
C LYS A 47 -9.27 -9.80 -4.74
N ILE A 48 -8.15 -9.18 -5.12
CA ILE A 48 -8.14 -7.96 -5.93
C ILE A 48 -6.99 -8.01 -6.95
N LYS A 49 -7.16 -7.33 -8.08
CA LYS A 49 -6.14 -7.23 -9.15
C LYS A 49 -5.70 -5.82 -9.47
N GLU A 50 -6.33 -4.82 -8.86
CA GLU A 50 -6.06 -3.41 -9.09
C GLU A 50 -6.04 -2.68 -7.74
N CYS A 51 -5.02 -1.84 -7.52
CA CYS A 51 -4.87 -1.11 -6.26
C CYS A 51 -4.18 0.24 -6.46
N THR A 52 -4.75 1.29 -5.87
CA THR A 52 -4.08 2.58 -5.64
C THR A 52 -3.64 2.60 -4.18
N LEU A 53 -2.34 2.38 -3.94
CA LEU A 53 -1.76 2.15 -2.64
C LEU A 53 -1.10 3.41 -2.07
N TYR A 54 -1.64 3.96 -0.98
CA TYR A 54 -1.08 5.07 -0.22
C TYR A 54 0.04 4.58 0.66
N VAL A 55 1.27 4.94 0.30
CA VAL A 55 2.47 4.49 0.97
C VAL A 55 2.62 5.26 2.28
N THR A 56 2.57 4.53 3.38
CA THR A 56 2.82 5.03 4.72
C THR A 56 4.16 4.49 5.17
N GLY A 57 5.07 5.34 5.63
CA GLY A 57 6.46 4.96 5.88
C GLY A 57 6.59 3.63 6.65
N LEU A 58 7.34 2.69 6.06
CA LEU A 58 7.87 1.43 6.60
C LEU A 58 8.30 0.57 5.40
N THR A 59 9.57 0.67 5.01
CA THR A 59 10.10 0.01 3.80
C THR A 59 9.83 -1.50 3.79
N THR A 60 9.88 -2.15 4.96
CA THR A 60 9.68 -3.59 5.10
C THR A 60 8.29 -4.06 4.66
N LEU A 61 7.24 -3.30 4.98
CA LEU A 61 5.85 -3.57 4.58
C LEU A 61 5.70 -3.35 3.07
N LEU A 62 6.23 -2.23 2.55
CA LEU A 62 6.15 -1.92 1.13
C LEU A 62 6.84 -3.00 0.29
N THR A 63 8.06 -3.40 0.66
CA THR A 63 8.79 -4.46 -0.04
C THR A 63 8.00 -5.77 -0.07
N ALA A 64 7.46 -6.21 1.07
CA ALA A 64 6.65 -7.43 1.14
C ALA A 64 5.37 -7.32 0.30
N THR A 65 4.75 -6.14 0.28
CA THR A 65 3.53 -5.86 -0.50
C THR A 65 3.78 -5.92 -2.00
N LEU A 66 4.88 -5.35 -2.48
CA LEU A 66 5.26 -5.40 -3.89
C LEU A 66 5.53 -6.83 -4.35
N LEU A 67 6.28 -7.61 -3.57
CA LEU A 67 6.53 -9.03 -3.85
C LEU A 67 5.23 -9.85 -3.86
N ALA A 68 4.29 -9.54 -2.97
CA ALA A 68 3.00 -10.21 -2.92
C ALA A 68 2.12 -9.84 -4.13
N ALA A 69 2.13 -8.58 -4.56
CA ALA A 69 1.41 -8.11 -5.74
C ALA A 69 1.88 -8.80 -7.02
N GLU A 70 3.21 -8.86 -7.23
CA GLU A 70 3.85 -9.58 -8.35
C GLU A 70 3.40 -11.06 -8.36
N LYS A 71 3.58 -11.77 -7.24
CA LYS A 71 3.21 -13.19 -7.13
C LYS A 71 1.72 -13.46 -7.29
N ALA A 72 0.87 -12.52 -6.87
CA ALA A 72 -0.56 -12.63 -7.05
C ALA A 72 -1.00 -12.32 -8.49
N GLY A 73 -0.13 -11.79 -9.36
CA GLY A 73 -0.50 -11.36 -10.70
C GLY A 73 -1.47 -10.17 -10.67
N VAL A 74 -1.14 -9.14 -9.88
CA VAL A 74 -1.84 -7.85 -9.88
C VAL A 74 -1.59 -7.17 -11.23
N GLU A 75 -2.64 -6.66 -11.85
CA GLU A 75 -2.60 -6.07 -13.20
C GLU A 75 -2.35 -4.55 -13.15
N SER A 76 -2.84 -3.88 -12.11
CA SER A 76 -2.63 -2.45 -11.91
C SER A 76 -2.25 -2.11 -10.47
N LEU A 77 -1.12 -1.41 -10.30
CA LEU A 77 -0.67 -0.92 -9.00
C LEU A 77 -0.09 0.50 -9.13
N ILE A 78 -0.74 1.45 -8.47
CA ILE A 78 -0.27 2.83 -8.38
C ILE A 78 0.16 3.09 -6.93
N LEU A 79 1.42 3.46 -6.72
CA LEU A 79 1.92 3.89 -5.42
C LEU A 79 1.70 5.40 -5.27
N MET A 80 1.01 5.80 -4.21
CA MET A 80 0.77 7.19 -3.87
C MET A 80 1.78 7.62 -2.80
N HIS A 81 2.67 8.55 -3.14
CA HIS A 81 3.75 9.04 -2.27
C HIS A 81 3.40 10.41 -1.70
N TYR A 82 3.43 10.55 -0.38
CA TYR A 82 3.13 11.84 0.25
C TYR A 82 4.23 12.86 -0.01
N ASP A 83 3.88 13.96 -0.68
CA ASP A 83 4.71 15.13 -0.86
C ASP A 83 4.41 16.16 0.24
N ARG A 84 5.42 16.41 1.10
CA ARG A 84 5.31 17.33 2.23
C ARG A 84 5.22 18.79 1.80
N GLU A 85 5.74 19.15 0.64
CA GLU A 85 5.75 20.55 0.18
C GLU A 85 4.35 20.96 -0.29
N SER A 86 3.71 20.11 -1.10
CA SER A 86 2.34 20.37 -1.58
C SER A 86 1.24 19.90 -0.62
N GLY A 87 1.55 18.99 0.31
CA GLY A 87 0.56 18.34 1.16
C GLY A 87 -0.31 17.31 0.43
N ASN A 88 0.04 16.96 -0.81
CA ASN A 88 -0.70 16.02 -1.65
C ASN A 88 0.11 14.74 -1.88
N TYR A 89 -0.56 13.71 -2.38
CA TYR A 89 0.07 12.49 -2.85
C TYR A 89 0.41 12.56 -4.34
N VAL A 90 1.63 12.13 -4.68
CA VAL A 90 2.14 12.01 -6.05
C VAL A 90 2.05 10.55 -6.50
N PRO A 91 1.39 10.27 -7.64
CA PRO A 91 1.25 8.90 -8.14
C PRO A 91 2.52 8.41 -8.82
N GLN A 92 2.85 7.14 -8.59
CA GLN A 92 3.84 6.36 -9.33
C GLN A 92 3.17 5.08 -9.83
N ASP A 93 2.97 4.97 -11.14
CA ASP A 93 2.51 3.72 -11.76
C ASP A 93 3.65 2.70 -11.79
N VAL A 94 3.50 1.61 -11.05
CA VAL A 94 4.45 0.49 -11.01
C VAL A 94 3.91 -0.76 -11.71
N SER A 95 2.72 -0.69 -12.30
CA SER A 95 2.11 -1.81 -13.03
C SER A 95 3.04 -2.42 -14.08
N PRO A 96 3.84 -1.64 -14.85
CA PRO A 96 4.79 -2.21 -15.82
C PRO A 96 5.99 -2.96 -15.21
N LEU A 97 6.14 -2.96 -13.89
CA LEU A 97 7.26 -3.56 -13.16
C LEU A 97 6.86 -4.80 -12.35
N LEU A 98 5.58 -5.17 -12.37
CA LEU A 98 5.02 -6.38 -11.75
C LEU A 98 5.10 -7.57 -12.72
#